data_AF-A0A7S1JIA8-F1
#
_entry.id   AF-A0A7S1JIA8-F1
#
_cell.length_a   1.000
_cell.length_b   1.000
_cell.length_c   1.000
_cell.angle_alpha   90.00
_cell.angle_beta   90.00
_cell.angle_gamma   90.00
#
_symmetry.space_group_name_H-M   'P 1'
#
loop_
_entity.id
_entity.type
_entity.pdbx_description
1 polymer ?
#
loop_
_entity_poly.entity_id
_entity_poly.type
_entity_poly.pdbx_seq_one_letter_code
_entity_poly.pdbx_strand_id
1 'polypeptide(L)'
;DNAWQSWIINVVAGFLSQGPFPLRSAEILDPRNEAILGWMAANYLPLLRFQAGPHKPEEMVGVIRISAYSTSVTFTLKSHYHLDQLPIYIANGASYSLFSHTFDHYGIRTAWDVLHDEIVRRSMRHAPCSPKGEIIYRERPSGRRNRSPAVLYGTGDTSHCVDLIRSLLFPYAPCPVAPCAFDGSYLPEMTGPFVVSLNSPLNALTP
;
A
#
# COMPACT_ATOMS: atom_id res chain seq x y z
N ASP A 1 5.40 -13.83 18.52
CA ASP A 1 5.94 -15.16 18.24
C ASP A 1 5.60 -15.48 16.78
N ASN A 2 6.62 -15.47 15.92
CA ASN A 2 6.47 -15.40 14.46
C ASN A 2 6.79 -16.75 13.78
N ALA A 3 6.59 -17.86 14.50
CA ALA A 3 6.97 -19.20 14.06
C ALA A 3 6.41 -19.56 12.67
N TRP A 4 5.21 -19.10 12.33
CA TRP A 4 4.61 -19.32 11.01
C TRP A 4 5.34 -18.55 9.89
N GLN A 5 5.81 -17.32 10.15
CA GLN A 5 6.57 -16.54 9.17
C GLN A 5 7.91 -17.22 8.90
N SER A 6 8.61 -17.64 9.95
CA SER A 6 9.86 -18.39 9.83
C SER A 6 9.68 -19.70 9.07
N TRP A 7 8.58 -20.42 9.31
CA TRP A 7 8.26 -21.63 8.57
C TRP A 7 8.07 -21.36 7.08
N ILE A 8 7.30 -20.33 6.69
CA ILE A 8 7.10 -19.96 5.28
C ILE A 8 8.43 -19.62 4.62
N ILE A 9 9.26 -18.78 5.26
CA ILE A 9 10.57 -18.38 4.74
C ILE A 9 11.44 -19.61 4.48
N ASN A 10 11.50 -20.56 5.42
CA ASN A 10 12.29 -21.78 5.27
C ASN A 10 11.79 -22.67 4.13
N VAL A 11 10.47 -22.81 3.97
CA VAL A 11 9.87 -23.56 2.86
C VAL A 11 10.24 -22.91 1.52
N VAL A 12 10.09 -21.59 1.41
CA VAL A 12 10.43 -20.83 0.19
C VAL A 12 11.92 -20.94 -0.12
N ALA A 13 12.79 -20.75 0.88
CA ALA A 13 14.24 -20.88 0.72
C ALA A 13 14.64 -22.29 0.26
N GLY A 14 14.06 -23.33 0.86
CA GLY A 14 14.31 -24.73 0.48
C GLY A 14 13.86 -25.05 -0.94
N PHE A 15 12.77 -24.46 -1.41
CA PHE A 15 12.33 -24.58 -2.80
C PHE A 15 13.26 -23.84 -3.76
N LEU A 16 13.57 -22.57 -3.49
CA LEU A 16 14.41 -21.74 -4.37
C LEU A 16 15.84 -22.29 -4.48
N SER A 17 16.36 -22.92 -3.42
CA SER A 17 17.70 -23.53 -3.42
C SER A 17 17.85 -24.73 -4.36
N GLN A 18 16.75 -25.31 -4.84
CA GLN A 18 16.77 -26.41 -5.82
C GLN A 18 16.91 -25.90 -7.27
N GLY A 19 16.73 -24.60 -7.49
CA GLY A 19 16.86 -23.99 -8.81
C GLY A 19 18.31 -23.85 -9.29
N PRO A 20 18.51 -23.45 -10.56
CA PRO A 20 19.84 -23.30 -11.13
C PRO A 20 20.59 -22.04 -10.66
N PHE A 21 19.96 -21.19 -9.84
CA PHE A 21 20.53 -19.94 -9.36
C PHE A 21 20.86 -20.03 -7.88
N PRO A 22 22.03 -19.53 -7.44
CA PRO A 22 22.41 -19.55 -6.03
C PRO A 22 21.49 -18.64 -5.21
N LEU A 23 20.82 -19.20 -4.20
CA LEU A 23 20.04 -18.43 -3.24
C LEU A 23 20.98 -17.65 -2.31
N ARG A 24 20.83 -16.32 -2.28
CA ARG A 24 21.57 -15.44 -1.36
C ARG A 24 20.89 -15.35 0.00
N SER A 25 19.62 -14.97 0.02
CA SER A 25 18.78 -14.97 1.21
C SER A 25 17.29 -14.97 0.84
N ALA A 26 16.45 -15.30 1.81
CA ALA A 26 15.00 -15.18 1.74
C ALA A 26 14.55 -14.52 3.05
N GLU A 27 13.99 -13.32 2.96
CA GLU A 27 13.72 -12.47 4.12
C GLU A 27 12.41 -11.70 3.91
N ILE A 28 11.73 -11.35 5.00
CA ILE A 28 10.63 -10.39 4.94
C ILE A 28 11.25 -9.00 4.92
N LEU A 29 10.98 -8.26 3.85
CA LEU A 29 11.47 -6.90 3.72
C LEU A 29 10.66 -5.96 4.62
N ASP A 30 11.36 -5.10 5.35
CA ASP A 30 10.73 -4.02 6.10
C ASP A 30 9.98 -3.07 5.15
N PRO A 31 8.74 -2.65 5.46
CA PRO A 31 7.95 -1.80 4.57
C PRO A 31 8.64 -0.50 4.15
N ARG A 32 9.46 0.10 5.01
CA ARG A 32 10.24 1.31 4.69
C ARG A 32 11.32 0.98 3.68
N ASN A 33 12.06 -0.11 3.88
CA ASN A 33 13.11 -0.54 2.94
C ASN A 33 12.51 -0.87 1.57
N GLU A 34 11.37 -1.53 1.55
CA GLU A 34 10.63 -1.83 0.31
C GLU A 34 10.22 -0.56 -0.44
N ALA A 35 9.74 0.45 0.28
CA ALA A 35 9.32 1.72 -0.30
C ALA A 35 10.52 2.52 -0.85
N ILE A 36 11.65 2.56 -0.12
CA ILE A 36 12.90 3.19 -0.57
C ILE A 36 13.44 2.49 -1.82
N LEU A 37 13.47 1.16 -1.84
CA LEU A 37 13.92 0.40 -3.01
C LEU A 37 13.01 0.65 -4.22
N GLY A 38 11.70 0.78 -4.01
CA GLY A 38 10.76 1.20 -5.06
C GLY A 38 11.09 2.59 -5.63
N TRP A 39 11.39 3.56 -4.77
CA TRP A 39 11.83 4.89 -5.20
C TRP A 39 13.18 4.86 -5.94
N MET A 40 14.14 4.07 -5.47
CA MET A 40 15.43 3.88 -6.15
C MET A 40 15.25 3.27 -7.54
N ALA A 41 14.36 2.28 -7.68
CA ALA A 41 14.04 1.68 -8.97
C ALA A 41 13.40 2.68 -9.94
N ALA A 42 12.44 3.49 -9.48
CA ALA A 42 11.79 4.52 -10.29
C ALA A 42 12.77 5.61 -10.76
N ASN A 43 13.79 5.91 -9.94
CA ASN A 43 14.80 6.92 -10.23
C ASN A 43 16.13 6.34 -10.72
N TYR A 44 16.19 5.05 -11.06
CA TYR A 44 17.44 4.37 -11.39
C TYR A 44 18.23 5.07 -12.51
N LEU A 45 17.56 5.44 -13.61
CA LEU A 45 18.21 6.15 -14.73
C LEU A 45 18.72 7.55 -14.35
N PRO A 46 17.92 8.45 -13.73
CA PRO A 46 18.42 9.69 -13.15
C PRO A 46 19.61 9.50 -12.20
N LEU A 47 19.57 8.47 -11.35
CA LEU A 47 20.65 8.17 -10.40
C LEU A 47 21.95 7.70 -11.08
N LEU A 48 21.86 7.11 -12.28
CA LEU A 48 23.02 6.67 -13.07
C LEU A 48 23.61 7.75 -13.98
N ARG A 49 22.88 8.82 -14.30
CA ARG A 49 23.37 9.82 -15.27
C ARG A 49 24.40 10.75 -14.61
N PHE A 50 25.66 10.30 -14.63
CA PHE A 50 26.83 11.00 -14.10
C PHE A 50 27.15 12.37 -14.74
N GLN A 51 26.57 12.70 -15.90
CA GLN A 51 27.07 13.79 -16.75
C GLN A 51 26.46 15.18 -16.51
N ALA A 52 25.38 15.29 -15.71
CA ALA A 52 24.71 16.58 -15.45
C ALA A 52 24.76 17.06 -13.99
N GLY A 53 25.48 16.35 -13.12
CA GLY A 53 25.42 16.56 -11.66
C GLY A 53 24.18 15.90 -11.03
N PRO A 54 24.04 15.93 -9.70
CA PRO A 54 22.87 15.37 -9.02
C PRO A 54 21.60 16.12 -9.46
N HIS A 55 20.57 15.36 -9.83
CA HIS A 55 19.25 15.91 -10.12
C HIS A 55 18.69 16.64 -8.90
N LYS A 56 17.92 17.70 -9.14
CA LYS A 56 17.27 18.41 -8.03
C LYS A 56 16.19 17.52 -7.40
N PRO A 57 15.89 17.67 -6.09
CA PRO A 57 14.81 16.93 -5.45
C PRO A 57 13.48 16.96 -6.20
N GLU A 58 13.12 18.08 -6.83
CA GLU A 58 11.85 18.24 -7.56
C GLU A 58 11.82 17.53 -8.92
N GLU A 59 12.98 17.15 -9.44
CA GLU A 59 13.13 16.41 -10.69
C GLU A 59 13.01 14.90 -10.47
N MET A 60 13.12 14.46 -9.22
CA MET A 60 12.98 13.06 -8.86
C MET A 60 11.52 12.64 -8.83
N VAL A 61 11.27 11.42 -9.27
CA VAL A 61 9.95 10.83 -9.32
C VAL A 61 9.60 10.25 -7.95
N GLY A 62 8.52 10.73 -7.35
CA GLY A 62 7.90 10.11 -6.19
C GLY A 62 7.17 8.82 -6.57
N VAL A 63 7.02 7.91 -5.62
CA VAL A 63 6.35 6.61 -5.80
C VAL A 63 5.20 6.49 -4.84
N ILE A 64 4.00 6.27 -5.36
CA ILE A 64 2.86 5.77 -4.60
C ILE A 64 2.70 4.31 -4.96
N ARG A 65 2.64 3.44 -3.96
CA ARG A 65 2.47 2.01 -4.16
C ARG A 65 1.25 1.54 -3.43
N ILE A 66 0.31 0.95 -4.16
CA ILE A 66 -0.91 0.37 -3.60
C ILE A 66 -0.79 -1.14 -3.72
N SER A 67 -0.78 -1.82 -2.57
CA SER A 67 -0.78 -3.27 -2.48
C SER A 67 -2.16 -3.80 -2.08
N ALA A 68 -2.27 -5.10 -1.86
CA ALA A 68 -3.49 -5.69 -1.33
C ALA A 68 -3.83 -5.18 0.09
N TYR A 69 -2.83 -4.91 0.94
CA TYR A 69 -3.07 -4.65 2.37
C TYR A 69 -2.64 -3.27 2.84
N SER A 70 -1.74 -2.60 2.13
CA SER A 70 -1.24 -1.28 2.48
C SER A 70 -1.02 -0.39 1.26
N THR A 71 -0.98 0.91 1.50
CA THR A 71 -0.54 1.91 0.51
C THR A 71 0.66 2.65 1.06
N SER A 72 1.74 2.79 0.28
CA SER A 72 2.92 3.57 0.69
C SER A 72 3.16 4.74 -0.26
N VAL A 73 3.74 5.80 0.28
CA VAL A 73 4.17 6.98 -0.48
C VAL A 73 5.61 7.30 -0.12
N THR A 74 6.46 7.50 -1.13
CA THR A 74 7.88 7.82 -0.98
C THR A 74 8.31 8.85 -2.00
N PHE A 75 8.89 9.96 -1.55
CA PHE A 75 9.36 11.03 -2.44
C PHE A 75 10.47 11.86 -1.80
N THR A 76 11.15 12.64 -2.62
CA THR A 76 12.22 13.56 -2.23
C THR A 76 11.66 14.83 -1.60
N LEU A 77 12.22 15.22 -0.47
CA LEU A 77 11.91 16.46 0.22
C LEU A 77 12.73 17.62 -0.35
N LYS A 78 12.10 18.79 -0.48
CA LYS A 78 12.79 20.05 -0.84
C LYS A 78 13.66 20.60 0.29
N SER A 79 13.32 20.29 1.54
CA SER A 79 13.98 20.82 2.74
C SER A 79 14.30 19.72 3.75
N HIS A 80 15.25 19.97 4.65
CA HIS A 80 15.70 19.02 5.67
C HIS A 80 14.96 19.17 7.02
N TYR A 81 13.83 19.89 7.04
CA TYR A 81 13.10 20.22 8.27
C TYR A 81 11.72 19.57 8.31
N HIS A 82 11.64 18.31 7.94
CA HIS A 82 10.40 17.52 8.03
C HIS A 82 10.54 16.39 9.04
N LEU A 83 9.42 16.06 9.69
CA LEU A 83 9.32 14.83 10.47
C LEU A 83 9.51 13.62 9.54
N ASP A 84 10.09 12.56 10.09
CA ASP A 84 10.33 11.28 9.41
C ASP A 84 11.20 11.38 8.14
N GLN A 85 12.09 12.36 8.09
CA GLN A 85 13.07 12.45 7.01
C GLN A 85 14.07 11.29 7.04
N LEU A 86 14.36 10.76 5.87
CA LEU A 86 15.26 9.63 5.67
C LEU A 86 16.39 10.04 4.72
N PRO A 87 17.62 10.27 5.23
CA PRO A 87 18.74 10.54 4.36
C PRO A 87 19.14 9.27 3.60
N ILE A 88 19.35 9.39 2.29
CA ILE A 88 19.91 8.35 1.44
C ILE A 88 21.18 8.86 0.76
N TYR A 89 22.17 7.97 0.70
CA TYR A 89 23.45 8.24 0.06
C TYR A 89 23.61 7.30 -1.13
N ILE A 90 23.85 7.88 -2.29
CA ILE A 90 24.04 7.16 -3.53
C ILE A 90 25.55 7.02 -3.76
N ALA A 91 25.98 5.87 -4.28
CA ALA A 91 27.40 5.56 -4.48
C ALA A 91 28.14 6.58 -5.37
N ASN A 92 27.43 7.37 -6.17
CA ASN A 92 27.97 8.46 -6.99
C ASN A 92 28.23 9.76 -6.21
N GLY A 93 28.04 9.78 -4.89
CA GLY A 93 28.22 10.94 -4.02
C GLY A 93 26.99 11.83 -3.88
N ALA A 94 25.89 11.55 -4.60
CA ALA A 94 24.63 12.26 -4.42
C ALA A 94 23.96 11.86 -3.10
N SER A 95 23.27 12.80 -2.47
CA SER A 95 22.48 12.55 -1.27
C SER A 95 21.11 13.20 -1.39
N TYR A 96 20.08 12.50 -0.93
CA TYR A 96 18.70 12.99 -0.92
C TYR A 96 18.07 12.77 0.43
N SER A 97 17.16 13.65 0.84
CA SER A 97 16.27 13.42 1.96
C SER A 97 14.93 12.93 1.41
N LEU A 98 14.53 11.73 1.78
CA LEU A 98 13.24 11.16 1.42
C LEU A 98 12.24 11.33 2.55
N PHE A 99 10.97 11.52 2.21
CA PHE A 99 9.85 11.17 3.05
C PHE A 99 9.34 9.80 2.62
N SER A 100 9.03 8.93 3.58
CA SER A 100 8.42 7.63 3.29
C SER A 100 7.44 7.24 4.38
N HIS A 101 6.21 6.94 4.00
CA HIS A 101 5.17 6.48 4.91
C HIS A 101 4.36 5.33 4.31
N THR A 102 3.95 4.39 5.15
CA THR A 102 3.09 3.26 4.77
C THR A 102 1.82 3.31 5.60
N PHE A 103 0.70 3.46 4.90
CA PHE A 103 -0.64 3.40 5.44
C PHE A 103 -1.10 1.94 5.44
N ASP A 104 -0.94 1.29 6.58
CA ASP A 104 -1.44 -0.07 6.79
C ASP A 104 -2.97 -0.10 6.74
N HIS A 105 -3.54 -1.18 6.19
CA HIS A 105 -4.98 -1.35 5.97
C HIS A 105 -5.60 -0.45 4.88
N TYR A 106 -4.80 0.38 4.21
CA TYR A 106 -5.23 1.17 3.05
C TYR A 106 -4.87 0.51 1.71
N GLY A 107 -4.69 -0.81 1.69
CA GLY A 107 -4.57 -1.58 0.45
C GLY A 107 -5.94 -1.94 -0.16
N ILE A 108 -5.95 -2.37 -1.42
CA ILE A 108 -7.18 -2.64 -2.17
C ILE A 108 -8.03 -3.72 -1.49
N ARG A 109 -7.42 -4.84 -1.07
CA ARG A 109 -8.15 -5.94 -0.41
C ARG A 109 -8.71 -5.50 0.93
N THR A 110 -7.93 -4.81 1.74
CA THR A 110 -8.41 -4.34 3.04
C THR A 110 -9.53 -3.30 2.89
N ALA A 111 -9.44 -2.42 1.89
CA ALA A 111 -10.53 -1.50 1.55
C ALA A 111 -11.83 -2.26 1.20
N TRP A 112 -11.74 -3.28 0.34
CA TRP A 112 -12.89 -4.14 0.04
C TRP A 112 -13.44 -4.85 1.27
N ASP A 113 -12.56 -5.33 2.15
CA ASP A 113 -12.98 -6.03 3.35
C ASP A 113 -13.77 -5.11 4.29
N VAL A 114 -13.30 -3.90 4.54
CA VAL A 114 -14.01 -2.89 5.34
C VAL A 114 -15.39 -2.58 4.75
N LEU A 115 -15.47 -2.36 3.43
CA LEU A 115 -16.73 -2.04 2.76
C LEU A 115 -17.75 -3.19 2.85
N HIS A 116 -17.33 -4.42 2.52
CA HIS A 116 -18.20 -5.58 2.55
C HIS A 116 -18.62 -5.98 3.97
N ASP A 117 -17.69 -5.93 4.92
CA ASP A 117 -17.98 -6.29 6.31
C ASP A 117 -18.97 -5.31 6.92
N GLU A 118 -18.92 -4.02 6.57
CA GLU A 118 -19.91 -3.04 7.00
C GLU A 118 -21.31 -3.36 6.45
N ILE A 119 -21.42 -3.77 5.19
CA ILE A 119 -22.69 -4.19 4.57
C ILE A 119 -23.24 -5.41 5.32
N VAL A 120 -22.41 -6.42 5.59
CA VAL A 120 -22.78 -7.63 6.35
C VAL A 120 -23.18 -7.29 7.77
N ARG A 121 -22.45 -6.40 8.44
CA ARG A 121 -22.71 -5.96 9.82
C ARG A 121 -24.06 -5.29 9.93
N ARG A 122 -24.41 -4.41 8.99
CA ARG A 122 -25.73 -3.76 8.89
C ARG A 122 -26.85 -4.66 8.37
N SER A 123 -26.56 -5.94 8.10
CA SER A 123 -27.51 -6.91 7.53
C SER A 123 -28.11 -6.46 6.18
N MET A 124 -27.36 -5.62 5.46
CA MET A 124 -27.66 -5.24 4.08
C MET A 124 -27.14 -6.30 3.12
N ARG A 125 -27.53 -6.20 1.85
CA ARG A 125 -27.09 -7.11 0.78
C ARG A 125 -26.60 -6.42 -0.47
N HIS A 126 -26.76 -5.10 -0.59
CA HIS A 126 -26.35 -4.34 -1.76
C HIS A 126 -24.91 -3.85 -1.57
N ALA A 127 -24.04 -4.18 -2.52
CA ALA A 127 -22.65 -3.75 -2.54
C ALA A 127 -22.46 -2.71 -3.66
N PRO A 128 -22.52 -1.40 -3.33
CA PRO A 128 -22.52 -0.35 -4.35
C PRO A 128 -21.19 -0.22 -5.07
N CYS A 129 -20.08 -0.51 -4.39
CA CYS A 129 -18.75 -0.49 -4.99
C CYS A 129 -18.49 -1.66 -5.95
N SER A 130 -19.26 -2.74 -5.83
CA SER A 130 -19.08 -3.93 -6.64
C SER A 130 -19.85 -3.83 -7.97
N PRO A 131 -19.27 -4.27 -9.09
CA PRO A 131 -19.95 -4.36 -10.38
C PRO A 131 -21.38 -4.91 -10.33
N LYS A 132 -22.27 -4.31 -11.13
CA LYS A 132 -23.67 -4.73 -11.19
C LYS A 132 -23.79 -6.18 -11.62
N GLY A 133 -24.50 -6.99 -10.82
CA GLY A 133 -24.72 -8.42 -11.09
C GLY A 133 -23.64 -9.35 -10.53
N GLU A 134 -22.59 -8.80 -9.94
CA GLU A 134 -21.62 -9.60 -9.19
C GLU A 134 -22.26 -10.17 -7.91
N ILE A 135 -21.97 -11.44 -7.61
CA ILE A 135 -22.41 -12.11 -6.39
C ILE A 135 -21.18 -12.38 -5.54
N ILE A 136 -21.17 -11.85 -4.32
CA ILE A 136 -20.03 -11.92 -3.42
C ILE A 136 -20.41 -12.73 -2.20
N TYR A 137 -19.60 -13.73 -1.88
CA TYR A 137 -19.76 -14.55 -0.68
C TYR A 137 -18.81 -14.05 0.41
N ARG A 138 -19.34 -13.77 1.59
CA ARG A 138 -18.56 -13.31 2.75
C ARG A 138 -18.81 -14.22 3.94
N GLU A 139 -17.75 -14.60 4.63
CA GLU A 139 -17.91 -15.28 5.91
C GLU A 139 -18.53 -14.32 6.94
N ARG A 140 -19.36 -14.87 7.83
CA ARG A 140 -19.92 -14.09 8.94
C ARG A 140 -18.98 -14.18 10.14
N PRO A 141 -18.82 -13.09 10.92
CA PRO A 141 -18.04 -13.13 12.14
C PRO A 141 -18.50 -14.25 13.09
N SER A 142 -17.52 -14.91 13.72
CA SER A 142 -17.72 -15.98 14.70
C SER A 142 -18.65 -15.54 15.83
N GLY A 143 -19.76 -16.25 16.06
CA GLY A 143 -20.71 -15.96 17.14
C GLY A 143 -22.18 -15.81 16.72
N ARG A 144 -22.48 -15.77 15.41
CA ARG A 144 -23.88 -15.84 14.93
C ARG A 144 -24.34 -17.30 14.83
N ARG A 145 -25.60 -17.57 15.25
CA ARG A 145 -26.22 -18.92 15.22
C ARG A 145 -26.25 -19.55 13.82
N ASN A 146 -26.21 -18.72 12.77
CA ASN A 146 -26.20 -19.17 11.38
C ASN A 146 -24.78 -19.07 10.80
N ARG A 147 -24.21 -20.23 10.44
CA ARG A 147 -22.87 -20.36 9.85
C ARG A 147 -22.85 -20.16 8.33
N SER A 148 -24.01 -20.02 7.68
CA SER A 148 -24.03 -19.79 6.23
C SER A 148 -23.38 -18.44 5.88
N PRO A 149 -22.60 -18.38 4.79
CA PRO A 149 -21.99 -17.13 4.34
C PRO A 149 -23.06 -16.07 4.04
N ALA A 150 -22.69 -14.80 4.22
CA ALA A 150 -23.46 -13.69 3.70
C ALA A 150 -23.30 -13.61 2.18
N VAL A 151 -24.38 -13.28 1.50
CA VAL A 151 -24.40 -13.08 0.05
C VAL A 151 -24.68 -11.61 -0.20
N LEU A 152 -23.76 -10.94 -0.88
CA LEU A 152 -23.88 -9.56 -1.32
C LEU A 152 -24.07 -9.53 -2.83
N TYR A 153 -24.82 -8.55 -3.31
CA TYR A 153 -25.13 -8.32 -4.71
C TYR A 153 -24.56 -6.98 -5.12
N GLY A 154 -23.66 -6.99 -6.08
CA GLY A 154 -23.08 -5.79 -6.65
C GLY A 154 -24.13 -4.98 -7.40
N THR A 155 -24.18 -3.68 -7.13
CA THR A 155 -25.14 -2.77 -7.77
C THR A 155 -24.48 -1.79 -8.74
N GLY A 156 -23.16 -1.60 -8.66
CA GLY A 156 -22.42 -0.62 -9.46
C GLY A 156 -22.88 0.83 -9.23
N ASP A 157 -23.32 1.15 -8.02
CA ASP A 157 -23.76 2.49 -7.66
C ASP A 157 -22.58 3.35 -7.22
N THR A 158 -22.05 4.13 -8.16
CA THR A 158 -20.85 4.92 -7.95
C THR A 158 -21.01 6.00 -6.89
N SER A 159 -22.19 6.61 -6.79
CA SER A 159 -22.46 7.69 -5.83
C SER A 159 -22.42 7.16 -4.40
N HIS A 160 -23.19 6.12 -4.11
CA HIS A 160 -23.19 5.48 -2.80
C HIS A 160 -21.84 4.82 -2.48
N CYS A 161 -21.14 4.27 -3.48
CA CYS A 161 -19.81 3.72 -3.26
C CYS A 161 -18.82 4.78 -2.75
N VAL A 162 -18.77 5.94 -3.41
CA VAL A 162 -17.87 7.03 -3.01
C VAL A 162 -18.20 7.52 -1.60
N ASP A 163 -19.49 7.61 -1.24
CA ASP A 163 -19.90 8.02 0.11
C ASP A 163 -19.51 6.98 1.17
N LEU A 164 -19.62 5.67 0.87
CA LEU A 164 -19.13 4.61 1.75
C LEU A 164 -17.61 4.68 1.92
N ILE A 165 -16.86 4.85 0.83
CA ILE A 165 -15.40 4.98 0.87
C ILE A 165 -15.01 6.17 1.75
N ARG A 166 -15.61 7.35 1.54
CA ARG A 166 -15.31 8.54 2.34
C ARG A 166 -15.64 8.34 3.82
N SER A 167 -16.78 7.73 4.13
CA SER A 167 -17.23 7.59 5.52
C SER A 167 -16.53 6.46 6.29
N LEU A 168 -16.14 5.38 5.63
CA LEU A 168 -15.58 4.18 6.27
C LEU A 168 -14.07 4.09 6.19
N LEU A 169 -13.48 4.48 5.06
CA LEU A 169 -12.02 4.39 4.85
C LEU A 169 -11.32 5.69 5.18
N PHE A 170 -11.97 6.84 4.99
CA PHE A 170 -11.36 8.15 5.23
C PHE A 170 -12.16 9.00 6.22
N PRO A 171 -12.50 8.47 7.42
CA PRO A 171 -13.17 9.26 8.43
C PRO A 171 -12.28 10.43 8.85
N TYR A 172 -12.91 11.51 9.33
CA TYR A 172 -12.16 12.60 9.91
C TYR A 172 -11.33 12.11 11.10
N ALA A 173 -10.05 12.45 11.10
CA ALA A 173 -9.13 12.21 12.20
C ALA A 173 -8.45 13.53 12.57
N PRO A 174 -8.21 13.81 13.87
CA PRO A 174 -7.39 14.93 14.29
C PRO A 174 -6.01 14.86 13.63
N CYS A 175 -5.43 16.02 13.31
CA CYS A 175 -4.09 16.12 12.75
C CYS A 175 -3.14 16.72 13.81
N PRO A 176 -2.41 15.89 14.57
CA PRO A 176 -1.57 16.38 15.67
C PRO A 176 -0.38 17.20 15.15
N VAL A 177 0.14 16.84 13.97
CA VAL A 177 1.19 17.59 13.29
C VAL A 177 0.79 17.82 11.84
N ALA A 178 0.50 19.08 11.51
CA ALA A 178 0.13 19.47 10.16
C ALA A 178 1.35 19.64 9.24
N PRO A 179 1.19 19.44 7.92
CA PRO A 179 0.00 18.91 7.25
C PRO A 179 -0.15 17.39 7.40
N CYS A 180 -1.41 16.91 7.38
CA CYS A 180 -1.72 15.47 7.39
C CYS A 180 -2.40 15.03 6.10
N ALA A 181 -2.27 13.74 5.80
CA ALA A 181 -3.09 13.04 4.82
C ALA A 181 -4.46 12.69 5.45
N PHE A 182 -4.69 11.40 5.71
CA PHE A 182 -5.84 10.85 6.42
C PHE A 182 -5.35 10.13 7.68
N ASP A 183 -6.29 9.74 8.56
CA ASP A 183 -6.01 9.04 9.81
C ASP A 183 -5.02 9.77 10.76
N GLY A 184 -4.93 11.09 10.63
CA GLY A 184 -4.01 11.92 11.41
C GLY A 184 -2.54 11.72 11.06
N SER A 185 -2.22 11.00 9.99
CA SER A 185 -0.85 10.75 9.54
C SER A 185 -0.26 11.99 8.88
N TYR A 186 0.86 12.47 9.41
CA TYR A 186 1.65 13.55 8.82
C TYR A 186 2.06 13.20 7.38
N LEU A 187 1.85 14.12 6.45
CA LEU A 187 2.27 14.02 5.06
C LEU A 187 2.71 15.41 4.61
N PRO A 188 4.02 15.66 4.42
CA PRO A 188 4.49 16.95 3.93
C PRO A 188 3.98 17.22 2.52
N GLU A 189 4.10 18.47 2.07
CA GLU A 189 3.71 18.86 0.71
C GLU A 189 4.40 17.95 -0.32
N MET A 190 3.58 17.26 -1.11
CA MET A 190 4.04 16.37 -2.16
C MET A 190 4.47 17.20 -3.37
N THR A 191 5.72 17.04 -3.82
CA THR A 191 6.28 17.84 -4.91
C THR A 191 6.94 16.97 -5.96
N GLY A 192 6.95 17.45 -7.21
CA GLY A 192 7.52 16.71 -8.34
C GLY A 192 6.55 15.71 -8.97
N PRO A 193 6.99 14.99 -10.00
CA PRO A 193 6.18 13.95 -10.65
C PRO A 193 6.05 12.71 -9.76
N PHE A 194 4.92 11.99 -9.87
CA PHE A 194 4.71 10.72 -9.18
C PHE A 194 4.35 9.60 -10.16
N VAL A 195 4.85 8.40 -9.88
CA VAL A 195 4.35 7.16 -10.49
C VAL A 195 3.53 6.40 -9.46
N VAL A 196 2.45 5.78 -9.93
CA VAL A 196 1.59 4.91 -9.12
C VAL A 196 1.83 3.47 -9.54
N SER A 197 2.30 2.65 -8.60
CA SER A 197 2.48 1.21 -8.79
C SER A 197 1.34 0.46 -8.09
N LEU A 198 0.55 -0.26 -8.88
CA LEU A 198 -0.51 -1.14 -8.39
C LEU A 198 0.04 -2.55 -8.34
N ASN A 199 0.33 -3.06 -7.15
CA ASN A 199 0.74 -4.44 -6.96
C ASN A 199 -0.38 -5.21 -6.27
N SER A 200 -1.47 -5.39 -7.01
CA SER A 200 -2.48 -6.39 -6.68
C SER A 200 -2.25 -7.56 -7.62
N PRO A 201 -2.10 -8.81 -7.13
CA PRO A 201 -2.24 -9.94 -8.03
C PRO A 201 -3.59 -9.78 -8.73
N LEU A 202 -3.61 -9.92 -10.06
CA LEU A 202 -4.83 -9.86 -10.87
C LEU A 202 -5.92 -10.84 -10.36
N ASN A 203 -5.50 -11.86 -9.61
CA ASN A 203 -6.37 -12.84 -8.95
C ASN A 203 -6.99 -12.38 -7.61
N ALA A 204 -6.60 -11.23 -7.06
CA ALA A 204 -7.26 -10.67 -5.86
C ALA A 204 -8.54 -9.88 -6.20
N LEU A 205 -8.89 -9.79 -7.48
CA LEU A 205 -10.15 -9.24 -7.99
C LEU A 205 -11.06 -10.33 -8.58
N THR A 206 -10.72 -11.61 -8.40
CA THR A 206 -11.58 -12.74 -8.75
C THR A 206 -11.96 -13.50 -7.48
N PRO A 207 -13.23 -13.92 -7.36
CA PRO A 207 -13.77 -14.53 -6.14
C PRO A 207 -13.06 -15.82 -5.70
#